data_AF-Q8N6K7-F1
#
_entry.id   AF-Q8N6K7-F1
#
_cell.length_a   1.000
_cell.length_b   1.000
_cell.length_c   1.000
_cell.angle_alpha   90.00
_cell.angle_beta   90.00
_cell.angle_gamma   90.00
#
_symmetry.space_group_name_H-M   'P 1'
#
loop_
_entity.id
_entity.type
_entity.pdbx_description
1 polymer ?
#
loop_
_entity_poly.entity_id
_entity_poly.type
_entity_poly.pdbx_seq_one_letter_code
_entity_poly.pdbx_strand_id
1 'polypeptide(L)'
;METWSVEQVCSWLVEKNLGELVHRFQEEEVSGAALLALNDRMVQQLVKKIGHQAVLMDLIKKYKQNTQGLKSPENPKKAALVMQTEAARDYRDEESSSPARHGEQMPSFYPAENLDNGLIDQRVLKQRRNVKQILARSKALQWTKSYVLPEFPYDVKCMLAEQKCPDHSMRIRIIEFLQADMTKYLEGSLYPSTQQYNDVVNALLQAHPFLDEDGCGFFLWKRALKDRFKYVRRPIEDDEQVIRNKCKFGHRRGQTRKSLADIRFDEIKLVQIKEEAVCFDSELDEHIKWFQQEYVKTEKDWREIDKRMSQTLEIRRKMIGSRTPLKDILKLFPFLKCPYQMFREFQLLTRTDIYKKTRHILESYSENILTSFSVVDNPINIVLQEKMKHYTDEDMLKYMKMTATCLLLPDVFGDDPSLFVIMNEQVQVSTPVLEVKNPFNMEVCEFSLYLERERLTKVDDCVTALAALVAAFHVFRIECPRRLSQTFNFLETLIFDMHSPYFPSLKEKENEVGFQHPLT
;
A
#
# COMPACT_ATOMS: atom_id res chain seq x y z
N MET A 1 -29.82 10.17 -7.80
CA MET A 1 -28.48 10.69 -8.12
C MET A 1 -28.55 12.09 -8.70
N GLU A 2 -29.37 12.37 -9.72
CA GLU A 2 -29.48 13.74 -10.29
C GLU A 2 -29.76 14.84 -9.25
N THR A 3 -30.55 14.54 -8.22
CA THR A 3 -30.88 15.44 -7.09
C THR A 3 -29.94 15.33 -5.87
N TRP A 4 -28.80 14.64 -5.96
CA TRP A 4 -27.96 14.37 -4.80
C TRP A 4 -27.06 15.55 -4.41
N SER A 5 -26.97 15.82 -3.10
CA SER A 5 -25.97 16.72 -2.53
C SER A 5 -24.54 16.15 -2.65
N VAL A 6 -23.53 17.00 -2.44
CA VAL A 6 -22.11 16.59 -2.43
C VAL A 6 -21.87 15.52 -1.34
N GLU A 7 -22.47 15.66 -0.16
CA GLU A 7 -22.38 14.68 0.94
C GLU A 7 -22.96 13.30 0.55
N GLN A 8 -24.07 13.29 -0.21
CA GLN A 8 -24.67 12.05 -0.71
C GLN A 8 -23.80 11.38 -1.78
N VAL A 9 -23.13 12.16 -2.63
CA VAL A 9 -22.12 11.64 -3.57
C VAL A 9 -20.91 11.08 -2.82
N CYS A 10 -20.42 11.77 -1.79
CA CYS A 10 -19.30 11.31 -0.97
C CYS A 10 -19.64 10.00 -0.24
N SER A 11 -20.83 9.92 0.37
CA SER A 11 -21.33 8.71 1.02
C SER A 11 -21.43 7.53 0.05
N TRP A 12 -21.93 7.77 -1.16
CA TRP A 12 -21.99 6.76 -2.23
C TRP A 12 -20.60 6.33 -2.71
N LEU A 13 -19.62 7.23 -2.79
CA LEU A 13 -18.24 6.87 -3.13
C LEU A 13 -17.64 5.91 -2.08
N VAL A 14 -17.87 6.15 -0.79
CA VAL A 14 -17.47 5.20 0.28
C VAL A 14 -18.18 3.86 0.08
N GLU A 15 -19.50 3.84 -0.13
CA GLU A 15 -20.30 2.64 -0.36
C GLU A 15 -19.81 1.81 -1.57
N LYS A 16 -19.24 2.46 -2.59
CA LYS A 16 -18.70 1.81 -3.80
C LYS A 16 -17.19 1.51 -3.73
N ASN A 17 -16.58 1.55 -2.55
CA ASN A 17 -15.14 1.33 -2.33
C ASN A 17 -14.25 2.34 -3.10
N LEU A 18 -14.75 3.55 -3.32
CA LEU A 18 -14.05 4.69 -3.91
C LEU A 18 -13.82 5.81 -2.87
N GLY A 19 -13.73 5.46 -1.57
CA GLY A 19 -13.57 6.41 -0.46
C GLY A 19 -12.37 7.36 -0.61
N GLU A 20 -11.28 6.91 -1.26
CA GLU A 20 -10.13 7.76 -1.59
C GLU A 20 -10.47 8.99 -2.47
N LEU A 21 -11.61 8.97 -3.18
CA LEU A 21 -12.04 10.07 -4.04
C LEU A 21 -12.83 11.14 -3.28
N VAL A 22 -13.28 10.86 -2.05
CA VAL A 22 -14.20 11.73 -1.28
C VAL A 22 -13.65 13.14 -1.12
N HIS A 23 -12.41 13.30 -0.63
CA HIS A 23 -11.78 14.62 -0.45
C HIS A 23 -11.88 15.45 -1.73
N ARG A 24 -11.57 14.84 -2.88
CA ARG A 24 -11.50 15.55 -4.15
C ARG A 24 -12.87 15.86 -4.76
N PHE A 25 -13.85 14.99 -4.53
CA PHE A 25 -15.24 15.25 -4.94
C PHE A 25 -15.92 16.28 -4.04
N GLN A 26 -15.47 16.41 -2.78
CA GLN A 26 -15.89 17.46 -1.86
C GLN A 26 -15.24 18.81 -2.18
N GLU A 27 -13.92 18.82 -2.45
CA GLU A 27 -13.13 20.00 -2.85
C GLU A 27 -13.60 20.62 -4.17
N GLU A 28 -13.99 19.79 -5.15
CA GLU A 28 -14.47 20.23 -6.47
C GLU A 28 -16.01 20.31 -6.54
N GLU A 29 -16.69 20.35 -5.38
CA GLU A 29 -18.15 20.49 -5.19
C GLU A 29 -19.02 19.58 -6.10
N VAL A 30 -18.61 18.33 -6.30
CA VAL A 30 -19.22 17.43 -7.28
C VAL A 30 -20.56 16.89 -6.78
N SER A 31 -21.61 17.68 -7.02
CA SER A 31 -23.02 17.28 -6.83
C SER A 31 -23.41 16.08 -7.71
N GLY A 32 -24.55 15.46 -7.42
CA GLY A 32 -25.02 14.30 -8.19
C GLY A 32 -25.36 14.61 -9.65
N ALA A 33 -25.74 15.85 -9.97
CA ALA A 33 -25.88 16.32 -11.35
C ALA A 33 -24.51 16.44 -12.05
N ALA A 34 -23.51 17.02 -11.37
CA ALA A 34 -22.14 17.12 -11.87
C ALA A 34 -21.50 15.74 -12.10
N LEU A 35 -21.67 14.81 -11.15
CA LEU A 35 -21.24 13.40 -11.25
C LEU A 35 -21.80 12.72 -12.52
N LEU A 36 -23.07 12.94 -12.83
CA LEU A 36 -23.69 12.41 -14.05
C LEU A 36 -23.25 13.14 -15.33
N ALA A 37 -22.76 14.38 -15.24
CA ALA A 37 -22.24 15.14 -16.36
C ALA A 37 -20.76 14.86 -16.68
N LEU A 38 -20.02 14.18 -15.78
CA LEU A 38 -18.61 13.85 -15.98
C LEU A 38 -18.40 13.06 -17.29
N ASN A 39 -17.50 13.60 -18.12
CA ASN A 39 -16.96 12.91 -19.29
C ASN A 39 -15.56 12.35 -18.98
N ASP A 40 -15.03 11.55 -19.89
CA ASP A 40 -13.74 10.87 -19.71
C ASP A 40 -12.59 11.83 -19.38
N ARG A 41 -12.52 13.00 -20.04
CA ARG A 41 -11.51 14.04 -19.78
C ARG A 41 -11.65 14.64 -18.37
N MET A 42 -12.88 14.90 -17.92
CA MET A 42 -13.13 15.39 -16.56
C MET A 42 -12.76 14.33 -15.50
N VAL A 43 -13.09 13.05 -15.74
CA VAL A 43 -12.71 11.95 -14.83
C VAL A 43 -11.19 11.76 -14.79
N GLN A 44 -10.48 11.87 -15.92
CA GLN A 44 -9.02 11.87 -15.95
C GLN A 44 -8.42 13.01 -15.12
N GLN A 45 -9.03 14.20 -15.13
CA GLN A 45 -8.60 15.32 -14.29
C GLN A 45 -8.90 15.05 -12.81
N LEU A 46 -10.11 14.65 -12.44
CA LEU A 46 -10.58 14.44 -11.06
C LEU A 46 -10.02 13.18 -10.38
N VAL A 47 -9.66 12.14 -11.12
CA VAL A 47 -9.26 10.84 -10.56
C VAL A 47 -7.91 10.40 -11.11
N LYS A 48 -6.88 10.32 -10.25
CA LYS A 48 -5.51 9.97 -10.68
C LYS A 48 -5.30 8.46 -10.96
N LYS A 49 -6.01 7.58 -10.25
CA LYS A 49 -5.88 6.12 -10.40
C LYS A 49 -6.75 5.62 -11.57
N ILE A 50 -6.13 5.09 -12.63
CA ILE A 50 -6.83 4.54 -13.82
C ILE A 50 -7.88 3.49 -13.44
N GLY A 51 -7.60 2.64 -12.45
CA GLY A 51 -8.59 1.68 -11.94
C GLY A 51 -9.85 2.35 -11.37
N HIS A 52 -9.68 3.45 -10.62
CA HIS A 52 -10.80 4.21 -10.07
C HIS A 52 -11.54 5.00 -11.16
N GLN A 53 -10.85 5.52 -12.17
CA GLN A 53 -11.48 6.13 -13.36
C GLN A 53 -12.44 5.13 -14.03
N ALA A 54 -11.96 3.91 -14.30
CA ALA A 54 -12.73 2.86 -14.97
C ALA A 54 -13.93 2.40 -14.12
N VAL A 55 -13.75 2.17 -12.82
CA VAL A 55 -14.84 1.80 -11.90
C VAL A 55 -15.88 2.91 -11.79
N LEU A 56 -15.46 4.17 -11.65
CA LEU A 56 -16.38 5.30 -11.58
C LEU A 56 -17.19 5.47 -12.87
N MET A 57 -16.56 5.37 -14.04
CA MET A 57 -17.23 5.45 -15.34
C MET A 57 -18.21 4.30 -15.56
N ASP A 58 -17.87 3.08 -15.15
CA ASP A 58 -18.77 1.92 -15.20
C ASP A 58 -19.98 2.10 -14.27
N LEU A 59 -19.78 2.62 -13.05
CA LEU A 59 -20.86 2.94 -12.12
C LEU A 59 -21.81 4.02 -12.66
N ILE A 60 -21.28 5.12 -13.21
CA ILE A 60 -22.07 6.18 -13.86
C ILE A 60 -22.86 5.62 -15.05
N LYS A 61 -22.23 4.78 -15.88
CA LYS A 61 -22.86 4.14 -17.04
C LYS A 61 -24.00 3.20 -16.62
N LYS A 62 -23.78 2.36 -15.62
CA LYS A 62 -24.82 1.47 -15.03
C LYS A 62 -25.99 2.26 -14.46
N TYR A 63 -25.74 3.37 -13.77
CA TYR A 63 -26.81 4.22 -13.25
C TYR A 63 -27.66 4.85 -14.38
N LYS A 64 -27.00 5.38 -15.42
CA LYS A 64 -27.70 5.91 -16.61
C LYS A 64 -28.54 4.85 -17.32
N GLN A 65 -27.99 3.64 -17.49
CA GLN A 65 -28.71 2.51 -18.09
C GLN A 65 -29.95 2.10 -17.27
N ASN A 66 -29.81 1.95 -15.95
CA ASN A 66 -30.95 1.61 -15.08
C ASN A 66 -32.03 2.72 -15.07
N THR A 67 -31.64 3.98 -15.19
CA THR A 67 -32.58 5.12 -15.20
C THR A 67 -33.30 5.26 -16.55
N GLN A 68 -32.63 4.98 -17.67
CA GLN A 68 -33.24 4.95 -19.00
C GLN A 68 -34.13 3.70 -19.20
N GLY A 69 -33.80 2.57 -18.56
CA GLY A 69 -34.64 1.37 -18.56
C GLY A 69 -35.99 1.52 -17.85
N LEU A 70 -36.14 2.52 -16.97
CA LEU A 70 -37.41 2.87 -16.32
C LEU A 70 -38.18 4.01 -17.01
N LYS A 71 -37.65 4.58 -18.10
CA LYS A 71 -38.26 5.69 -18.85
C LYS A 71 -38.46 5.32 -20.33
N SER A 72 -39.21 4.25 -20.58
CA SER A 72 -39.87 4.05 -21.89
C SER A 72 -41.10 4.98 -21.99
N PRO A 73 -41.47 5.44 -23.20
CA PRO A 73 -42.22 6.69 -23.35
C PRO A 73 -43.70 6.59 -22.99
N GLU A 74 -44.21 7.65 -22.35
CA GLU A 74 -45.66 7.85 -22.20
C GLU A 74 -46.34 7.87 -23.57
N ASN A 75 -47.40 7.05 -23.68
CA ASN A 75 -48.09 6.76 -24.92
C ASN A 75 -49.05 7.92 -25.31
N PRO A 76 -48.78 8.73 -26.36
CA PRO A 76 -49.62 9.85 -26.71
C PRO A 76 -50.82 9.39 -27.54
N LYS A 77 -51.97 9.30 -26.87
CA LYS A 77 -53.32 9.64 -27.35
C LYS A 77 -53.62 9.46 -28.85
N LYS A 78 -54.58 8.56 -29.12
CA LYS A 78 -55.72 8.76 -30.04
C LYS A 78 -55.47 9.57 -31.34
N ALA A 79 -55.21 8.87 -32.44
CA ALA A 79 -55.74 9.27 -33.75
C ALA A 79 -55.81 8.08 -34.73
N ALA A 80 -56.99 7.93 -35.37
CA ALA A 80 -57.26 7.25 -36.65
C ALA A 80 -56.90 5.75 -36.88
N LEU A 81 -57.98 4.94 -36.98
CA LEU A 81 -58.22 3.85 -37.97
C LEU A 81 -57.29 2.61 -37.94
N VAL A 82 -57.74 1.35 -38.14
CA VAL A 82 -58.93 0.82 -38.85
C VAL A 82 -59.64 -0.28 -38.02
N MET A 83 -60.89 -0.60 -38.40
CA MET A 83 -61.89 -1.47 -37.77
C MET A 83 -61.47 -2.95 -37.56
N GLN A 84 -62.02 -3.56 -36.47
CA GLN A 84 -62.82 -4.81 -36.37
C GLN A 84 -62.33 -6.10 -37.12
N THR A 85 -62.49 -7.36 -36.69
CA THR A 85 -63.31 -8.12 -35.70
C THR A 85 -62.56 -9.48 -35.46
N GLU A 86 -62.85 -10.41 -34.53
CA GLU A 86 -63.62 -10.51 -33.26
C GLU A 86 -63.35 -11.93 -32.65
N ALA A 87 -64.02 -12.32 -31.56
CA ALA A 87 -64.08 -13.66 -30.92
C ALA A 87 -62.81 -14.11 -30.14
N ALA A 88 -62.83 -14.22 -28.80
CA ALA A 88 -63.55 -15.18 -27.91
C ALA A 88 -62.82 -16.54 -27.79
N ARG A 89 -62.62 -17.18 -26.63
CA ARG A 89 -63.24 -17.06 -25.28
C ARG A 89 -62.33 -17.65 -24.17
N ASP A 90 -62.78 -17.46 -22.93
CA ASP A 90 -62.47 -18.07 -21.60
C ASP A 90 -61.98 -19.55 -21.60
N TYR A 91 -61.33 -20.09 -20.56
CA TYR A 91 -61.69 -20.04 -19.12
C TYR A 91 -60.51 -20.12 -18.13
N ARG A 92 -60.65 -19.42 -16.99
CA ARG A 92 -60.26 -19.90 -15.63
C ARG A 92 -61.55 -20.25 -14.86
N ASP A 93 -61.53 -20.97 -13.73
CA ASP A 93 -61.23 -20.44 -12.37
C ASP A 93 -61.37 -21.55 -11.30
N GLU A 94 -61.15 -21.16 -10.03
CA GLU A 94 -61.52 -21.82 -8.75
C GLU A 94 -60.64 -23.05 -8.35
N GLU A 95 -59.78 -22.96 -7.32
CA GLU A 95 -60.07 -22.99 -5.86
C GLU A 95 -60.16 -24.44 -5.29
N SER A 96 -59.77 -24.77 -4.04
CA SER A 96 -59.13 -24.01 -2.96
C SER A 96 -58.53 -24.92 -1.84
N SER A 97 -57.70 -24.32 -0.97
CA SER A 97 -57.60 -24.57 0.48
C SER A 97 -57.03 -25.87 1.11
N SER A 98 -55.97 -25.64 1.91
CA SER A 98 -55.80 -26.05 3.34
C SER A 98 -54.92 -27.25 3.77
N PRO A 99 -54.36 -27.22 5.03
CA PRO A 99 -53.05 -27.84 5.32
C PRO A 99 -52.97 -28.77 6.57
N ALA A 100 -51.74 -29.22 6.85
CA ALA A 100 -51.14 -29.60 8.15
C ALA A 100 -51.14 -31.08 8.61
N ARG A 101 -50.19 -31.35 9.55
CA ARG A 101 -49.96 -32.56 10.39
C ARG A 101 -49.18 -33.72 9.76
N HIS A 102 -48.43 -34.56 10.50
CA HIS A 102 -47.56 -34.44 11.71
C HIS A 102 -46.88 -35.83 11.96
N GLY A 103 -45.83 -35.90 12.80
CA GLY A 103 -45.26 -37.15 13.37
C GLY A 103 -43.94 -37.58 12.70
N GLU A 104 -42.75 -37.59 13.33
CA GLU A 104 -42.27 -38.15 14.62
C GLU A 104 -42.10 -39.68 14.65
N GLN A 105 -40.84 -40.14 14.83
CA GLN A 105 -40.42 -41.07 15.90
C GLN A 105 -38.88 -41.20 15.99
N MET A 106 -38.37 -41.72 17.12
CA MET A 106 -37.00 -41.52 17.64
C MET A 106 -36.37 -42.88 18.16
N PRO A 107 -35.36 -42.95 19.06
CA PRO A 107 -33.96 -43.34 18.76
C PRO A 107 -33.43 -44.66 19.41
N SER A 108 -32.16 -45.00 19.10
CA SER A 108 -31.11 -45.60 19.98
C SER A 108 -29.81 -45.83 19.15
N PHE A 109 -28.59 -46.15 19.64
CA PHE A 109 -27.99 -46.42 20.98
C PHE A 109 -26.61 -45.68 21.12
N TYR A 110 -25.60 -46.25 21.81
CA TYR A 110 -24.26 -45.71 22.19
C TYR A 110 -23.20 -46.87 22.22
N PRO A 111 -21.93 -46.71 22.69
CA PRO A 111 -20.87 -45.70 22.41
C PRO A 111 -19.44 -46.31 22.19
N ALA A 112 -18.41 -45.50 21.90
CA ALA A 112 -17.02 -45.73 22.35
C ALA A 112 -16.14 -44.44 22.30
N GLU A 113 -15.32 -44.26 23.34
CA GLU A 113 -14.45 -43.12 23.72
C GLU A 113 -13.24 -42.90 22.76
N ASN A 114 -12.57 -41.73 22.66
CA ASN A 114 -11.72 -41.11 23.71
C ASN A 114 -11.20 -39.69 23.37
N LEU A 115 -10.96 -38.90 24.45
CA LEU A 115 -10.13 -37.67 24.65
C LEU A 115 -10.14 -36.56 23.55
N ASP A 116 -10.65 -35.35 23.77
CA ASP A 116 -10.39 -34.32 24.81
C ASP A 116 -9.17 -33.40 24.56
N ASN A 117 -9.44 -32.15 24.15
CA ASN A 117 -8.87 -30.95 24.80
C ASN A 117 -9.50 -29.63 24.31
N GLY A 118 -9.95 -28.81 25.26
CA GLY A 118 -9.59 -27.38 25.27
C GLY A 118 -10.35 -26.40 24.36
N LEU A 119 -11.60 -26.13 24.71
CA LEU A 119 -12.42 -24.97 24.31
C LEU A 119 -11.63 -23.67 23.99
N ILE A 120 -11.83 -23.12 22.78
CA ILE A 120 -11.49 -21.72 22.46
C ILE A 120 -12.77 -20.97 22.06
N ASP A 121 -12.93 -19.77 22.63
CA ASP A 121 -14.14 -18.95 22.57
C ASP A 121 -14.52 -18.52 21.14
N GLN A 122 -15.77 -18.77 20.75
CA GLN A 122 -16.31 -18.45 19.42
C GLN A 122 -16.75 -16.99 19.24
N ARG A 123 -16.48 -16.10 20.21
CA ARG A 123 -16.95 -14.69 20.19
C ARG A 123 -15.99 -13.68 19.55
N VAL A 124 -14.78 -14.08 19.13
CA VAL A 124 -13.75 -13.17 18.56
C VAL A 124 -13.48 -13.44 17.07
N LEU A 125 -14.54 -13.44 16.24
CA LEU A 125 -14.44 -13.55 14.78
C LEU A 125 -15.34 -12.55 14.02
N LYS A 126 -15.46 -11.32 14.53
CA LYS A 126 -15.93 -10.18 13.74
C LYS A 126 -14.78 -9.66 12.84
N GLN A 127 -15.13 -9.13 11.66
CA GLN A 127 -14.22 -8.53 10.65
C GLN A 127 -13.14 -9.40 9.96
N ARG A 128 -13.22 -10.75 9.99
CA ARG A 128 -12.42 -11.62 9.08
C ARG A 128 -13.20 -12.24 7.91
N ARG A 129 -14.36 -11.67 7.56
CA ARG A 129 -15.19 -12.07 6.41
C ARG A 129 -15.65 -10.84 5.64
N ASN A 130 -14.94 -10.49 4.55
CA ASN A 130 -15.50 -9.89 3.32
C ASN A 130 -14.50 -9.67 2.16
N VAL A 131 -13.18 -9.80 2.37
CA VAL A 131 -12.20 -9.86 1.24
C VAL A 131 -11.91 -11.30 0.80
N LYS A 132 -12.99 -12.08 0.67
CA LYS A 132 -13.07 -13.29 -0.17
C LYS A 132 -14.40 -13.16 -0.91
N GLN A 133 -14.35 -12.91 -2.23
CA GLN A 133 -15.47 -12.62 -3.17
C GLN A 133 -15.68 -11.16 -3.63
N ILE A 134 -14.61 -10.43 -3.99
CA ILE A 134 -14.69 -9.51 -5.16
C ILE A 134 -13.56 -9.81 -6.16
N LEU A 135 -13.29 -11.10 -6.40
CA LEU A 135 -12.96 -11.52 -7.75
C LEU A 135 -14.30 -11.64 -8.49
N ALA A 136 -14.82 -10.53 -8.99
CA ALA A 136 -15.91 -10.59 -9.94
C ALA A 136 -15.42 -11.43 -11.12
N ARG A 137 -15.99 -12.64 -11.29
CA ARG A 137 -15.81 -13.46 -12.49
C ARG A 137 -16.44 -12.73 -13.67
N SER A 138 -15.78 -11.69 -14.17
CA SER A 138 -15.95 -11.25 -15.54
C SER A 138 -15.75 -12.47 -16.42
N LYS A 139 -16.82 -12.97 -17.04
CA LYS A 139 -16.73 -14.07 -18.01
C LYS A 139 -15.66 -13.69 -19.02
N ALA A 140 -14.61 -14.50 -19.11
CA ALA A 140 -13.56 -14.27 -20.09
C ALA A 140 -14.18 -14.26 -21.48
N LEU A 141 -13.99 -13.17 -22.21
CA LEU A 141 -14.33 -13.15 -23.63
C LEU A 141 -13.28 -14.00 -24.36
N GLN A 142 -13.75 -14.89 -25.23
CA GLN A 142 -12.85 -15.69 -26.06
C GLN A 142 -12.05 -14.76 -26.98
N TRP A 143 -10.74 -15.00 -27.08
CA TRP A 143 -9.89 -14.32 -28.05
C TRP A 143 -10.25 -14.79 -29.46
N THR A 144 -11.14 -14.07 -30.14
CA THR A 144 -11.41 -14.26 -31.57
C THR A 144 -10.14 -13.99 -32.39
N LYS A 145 -9.98 -14.67 -33.53
CA LYS A 145 -8.82 -14.48 -34.44
C LYS A 145 -8.65 -13.04 -34.96
N SER A 146 -9.68 -12.21 -34.82
CA SER A 146 -9.66 -10.79 -35.15
C SER A 146 -9.85 -10.01 -33.86
N TYR A 147 -8.76 -9.42 -33.36
CA TYR A 147 -8.82 -8.48 -32.24
C TYR A 147 -9.48 -7.17 -32.70
N VAL A 148 -10.36 -6.62 -31.88
CA VAL A 148 -11.06 -5.35 -32.14
C VAL A 148 -10.49 -4.31 -31.20
N LEU A 149 -10.08 -3.16 -31.72
CA LEU A 149 -9.53 -2.08 -30.92
C LEU A 149 -10.55 -1.58 -29.87
N PRO A 150 -10.10 -1.22 -28.66
CA PRO A 150 -10.96 -0.62 -27.65
C PRO A 150 -11.45 0.75 -28.11
N GLU A 151 -12.57 1.21 -27.54
CA GLU A 151 -12.96 2.61 -27.68
C GLU A 151 -11.95 3.50 -26.94
N PHE A 152 -11.11 4.18 -27.70
CA PHE A 152 -10.13 5.14 -27.18
C PHE A 152 -10.79 6.40 -26.61
N PRO A 153 -10.18 7.04 -25.59
CA PRO A 153 -10.70 8.28 -25.02
C PRO A 153 -10.67 9.41 -26.05
N TYR A 154 -11.50 10.43 -25.83
CA TYR A 154 -11.82 11.46 -26.84
C TYR A 154 -10.58 12.16 -27.42
N ASP A 155 -9.58 12.48 -26.60
CA ASP A 155 -8.33 13.13 -27.03
C ASP A 155 -7.49 12.23 -27.96
N VAL A 156 -7.35 10.96 -27.62
CA VAL A 156 -6.70 9.95 -28.47
C VAL A 156 -7.50 9.77 -29.76
N LYS A 157 -8.83 9.69 -29.67
CA LYS A 157 -9.73 9.54 -30.83
C LYS A 157 -9.66 10.72 -31.79
N CYS A 158 -9.56 11.96 -31.29
CA CYS A 158 -9.33 13.16 -32.09
C CYS A 158 -7.95 13.12 -32.77
N MET A 159 -6.88 12.84 -32.03
CA MET A 159 -5.52 12.74 -32.60
C MET A 159 -5.43 11.67 -33.70
N LEU A 160 -6.05 10.50 -33.48
CA LEU A 160 -6.12 9.41 -34.46
C LEU A 160 -6.93 9.78 -35.71
N ALA A 161 -7.99 10.58 -35.56
CA ALA A 161 -8.79 11.08 -36.68
C ALA A 161 -8.08 12.21 -37.47
N GLU A 162 -7.29 13.03 -36.78
CA GLU A 162 -6.47 14.10 -37.37
C GLU A 162 -5.17 13.60 -38.01
N GLN A 163 -4.85 12.29 -37.89
CA GLN A 163 -3.64 11.64 -38.40
C GLN A 163 -2.32 12.33 -37.97
N LYS A 164 -2.29 12.88 -36.76
CA LYS A 164 -1.10 13.55 -36.22
C LYS A 164 -0.14 12.54 -35.58
N CYS A 165 1.15 12.63 -35.87
CA CYS A 165 2.16 11.79 -35.22
C CYS A 165 2.10 11.98 -33.68
N PRO A 166 1.86 10.91 -32.89
CA PRO A 166 1.64 11.05 -31.45
C PRO A 166 2.93 11.39 -30.70
N ASP A 167 2.86 12.34 -29.78
CA ASP A 167 3.96 12.64 -28.86
C ASP A 167 4.22 11.48 -27.86
N HIS A 168 5.23 11.63 -27.00
CA HIS A 168 5.55 10.59 -26.01
C HIS A 168 4.40 10.29 -25.03
N SER A 169 3.65 11.31 -24.60
CA SER A 169 2.52 11.18 -23.68
C SER A 169 1.34 10.43 -24.34
N MET A 170 1.04 10.80 -25.59
CA MET A 170 -0.01 10.19 -26.37
C MET A 170 0.31 8.73 -26.75
N ARG A 171 1.57 8.42 -27.09
CA ARG A 171 2.03 7.03 -27.27
C ARG A 171 1.86 6.20 -25.99
N ILE A 172 2.14 6.77 -24.81
CA ILE A 172 1.88 6.09 -23.53
C ILE A 172 0.38 5.82 -23.39
N ARG A 173 -0.49 6.83 -23.54
CA ARG A 173 -1.96 6.66 -23.42
C ARG A 173 -2.50 5.53 -24.30
N ILE A 174 -2.11 5.46 -25.57
CA ILE A 174 -2.52 4.37 -26.47
C ILE A 174 -2.12 3.00 -25.90
N ILE A 175 -0.86 2.86 -25.45
CA ILE A 175 -0.36 1.61 -24.85
C ILE A 175 -1.08 1.26 -23.54
N GLU A 176 -1.45 2.24 -22.72
CA GLU A 176 -2.22 2.00 -21.48
C GLU A 176 -3.61 1.44 -21.77
N PHE A 177 -4.34 2.03 -22.73
CA PHE A 177 -5.66 1.55 -23.14
C PHE A 177 -5.60 0.16 -23.79
N LEU A 178 -4.62 -0.09 -24.66
CA LEU A 178 -4.41 -1.42 -25.26
C LEU A 178 -4.08 -2.48 -24.19
N GLN A 179 -3.21 -2.16 -23.21
CA GLN A 179 -2.90 -3.09 -22.13
C GLN A 179 -4.10 -3.36 -21.21
N ALA A 180 -4.88 -2.33 -20.86
CA ALA A 180 -6.08 -2.47 -20.05
C ALA A 180 -7.13 -3.34 -20.77
N ASP A 181 -7.29 -3.15 -22.09
CA ASP A 181 -8.21 -3.93 -22.90
C ASP A 181 -7.76 -5.39 -23.07
N MET A 182 -6.50 -5.63 -23.44
CA MET A 182 -5.93 -6.99 -23.52
C MET A 182 -6.19 -7.80 -22.25
N THR A 183 -6.07 -7.17 -21.07
CA THR A 183 -6.22 -7.83 -19.76
C THR A 183 -7.59 -8.51 -19.60
N LYS A 184 -8.65 -8.02 -20.27
CA LYS A 184 -10.00 -8.62 -20.27
C LYS A 184 -10.04 -10.05 -20.85
N TYR A 185 -9.11 -10.38 -21.73
CA TYR A 185 -9.06 -11.64 -22.49
C TYR A 185 -7.99 -12.62 -21.99
N LEU A 186 -7.25 -12.27 -20.93
CA LEU A 186 -6.12 -13.08 -20.44
C LEU A 186 -6.50 -14.08 -19.33
N GLU A 187 -7.79 -14.21 -18.97
CA GLU A 187 -8.25 -15.15 -17.93
C GLU A 187 -7.53 -14.98 -16.57
N GLY A 188 -7.16 -13.75 -16.22
CA GLY A 188 -6.38 -13.42 -15.01
C GLY A 188 -4.86 -13.56 -15.19
N SER A 189 -4.38 -14.05 -16.34
CA SER A 189 -2.95 -14.09 -16.66
C SER A 189 -2.37 -12.69 -16.89
N LEU A 190 -1.16 -12.46 -16.41
CA LEU A 190 -0.36 -11.25 -16.72
C LEU A 190 0.69 -11.50 -17.81
N TYR A 191 0.54 -12.60 -18.56
CA TYR A 191 1.49 -13.07 -19.57
C TYR A 191 0.79 -13.28 -20.91
N PRO A 192 0.56 -12.21 -21.70
CA PRO A 192 0.12 -12.35 -23.09
C PRO A 192 1.12 -13.15 -23.93
N SER A 193 0.59 -13.95 -24.85
CA SER A 193 1.37 -14.69 -25.84
C SER A 193 1.92 -13.78 -26.94
N THR A 194 2.94 -14.25 -27.66
CA THR A 194 3.49 -13.53 -28.83
C THR A 194 2.42 -13.22 -29.88
N GLN A 195 1.45 -14.12 -30.08
CA GLN A 195 0.38 -13.91 -31.05
C GLN A 195 -0.57 -12.80 -30.60
N GLN A 196 -0.97 -12.76 -29.32
CA GLN A 196 -1.83 -11.70 -28.80
C GLN A 196 -1.19 -10.30 -28.95
N TYR A 197 0.13 -10.18 -28.75
CA TYR A 197 0.83 -8.92 -29.07
C TYR A 197 0.81 -8.60 -30.57
N ASN A 198 0.93 -9.61 -31.45
CA ASN A 198 0.87 -9.40 -32.91
C ASN A 198 -0.51 -8.92 -33.33
N ASP A 199 -1.58 -9.60 -32.87
CA ASP A 199 -2.97 -9.31 -33.25
C ASP A 199 -3.36 -7.88 -32.88
N VAL A 200 -3.01 -7.43 -31.68
CA VAL A 200 -3.29 -6.08 -31.18
C VAL A 200 -2.55 -5.00 -31.97
N VAL A 201 -1.26 -5.22 -32.26
CA VAL A 201 -0.46 -4.26 -33.03
C VAL A 201 -0.87 -4.24 -34.50
N ASN A 202 -1.22 -5.38 -35.08
CA ASN A 202 -1.78 -5.46 -36.43
C ASN A 202 -3.10 -4.70 -36.52
N ALA A 203 -4.01 -4.88 -35.56
CA ALA A 203 -5.28 -4.13 -35.53
C ALA A 203 -5.04 -2.61 -35.40
N LEU A 204 -4.09 -2.19 -34.56
CA LEU A 204 -3.71 -0.78 -34.41
C LEU A 204 -3.21 -0.18 -35.73
N LEU A 205 -2.28 -0.86 -36.41
CA LEU A 205 -1.68 -0.37 -37.65
C LEU A 205 -2.61 -0.49 -38.87
N GLN A 206 -3.53 -1.46 -38.88
CA GLN A 206 -4.57 -1.54 -39.91
C GLN A 206 -5.60 -0.42 -39.78
N ALA A 207 -5.98 -0.03 -38.55
CA ALA A 207 -6.89 1.09 -38.33
C ALA A 207 -6.20 2.45 -38.53
N HIS A 208 -4.91 2.55 -38.21
CA HIS A 208 -4.14 3.80 -38.23
C HIS A 208 -2.76 3.62 -38.90
N PRO A 209 -2.70 3.49 -40.25
CA PRO A 209 -1.45 3.22 -40.98
C PRO A 209 -0.36 4.27 -40.80
N PHE A 210 -0.73 5.53 -40.53
CA PHE A 210 0.23 6.62 -40.26
C PHE A 210 1.06 6.41 -38.97
N LEU A 211 0.73 5.43 -38.13
CA LEU A 211 1.53 5.04 -36.97
C LEU A 211 2.75 4.16 -37.33
N ASP A 212 2.98 3.93 -38.63
CA ASP A 212 4.09 3.14 -39.21
C ASP A 212 4.79 3.86 -40.39
N GLU A 213 4.91 5.20 -40.34
CA GLU A 213 5.59 6.03 -41.37
C GLU A 213 7.00 5.53 -41.72
N ASP A 214 7.77 5.09 -40.72
CA ASP A 214 9.14 4.59 -40.86
C ASP A 214 9.24 3.10 -41.25
N GLY A 215 8.11 2.40 -41.41
CA GLY A 215 8.06 0.93 -41.64
C GLY A 215 8.57 0.06 -40.48
N CYS A 216 8.81 0.65 -39.31
CA CYS A 216 9.31 -0.02 -38.10
C CYS A 216 8.35 0.03 -36.90
N GLY A 217 7.21 0.70 -37.05
CA GLY A 217 6.16 0.89 -36.06
C GLY A 217 5.68 -0.41 -35.43
N PHE A 218 5.51 -1.49 -36.21
CA PHE A 218 5.13 -2.81 -35.69
C PHE A 218 6.05 -3.26 -34.53
N PHE A 219 7.36 -3.10 -34.68
CA PHE A 219 8.32 -3.49 -33.64
C PHE A 219 8.31 -2.54 -32.45
N LEU A 220 8.13 -1.23 -32.68
CA LEU A 220 8.06 -0.19 -31.65
C LEU A 220 6.82 -0.37 -30.75
N TRP A 221 5.62 -0.44 -31.33
CA TRP A 221 4.36 -0.64 -30.60
C TRP A 221 4.36 -1.98 -29.85
N LYS A 222 4.80 -3.06 -30.49
CA LYS A 222 4.96 -4.37 -29.85
C LYS A 222 5.95 -4.35 -28.68
N ARG A 223 7.03 -3.59 -28.78
CA ARG A 223 8.00 -3.42 -27.69
C ARG A 223 7.39 -2.64 -26.53
N ALA A 224 6.79 -1.48 -26.79
CA ALA A 224 6.17 -0.65 -25.77
C ALA A 224 5.08 -1.40 -25.00
N LEU A 225 4.26 -2.20 -25.70
CA LEU A 225 3.21 -3.02 -25.10
C LEU A 225 3.79 -4.15 -24.21
N LYS A 226 4.86 -4.82 -24.66
CA LYS A 226 5.60 -5.81 -23.84
C LYS A 226 6.25 -5.19 -22.60
N ASP A 227 6.85 -4.01 -22.74
CA ASP A 227 7.45 -3.28 -21.63
C ASP A 227 6.37 -2.78 -20.64
N ARG A 228 5.17 -2.38 -21.10
CA ARG A 228 4.04 -2.08 -20.21
C ARG A 228 3.64 -3.27 -19.34
N PHE A 229 3.42 -4.46 -19.92
CA PHE A 229 3.14 -5.68 -19.15
C PHE A 229 4.30 -6.07 -18.22
N LYS A 230 5.56 -5.81 -18.59
CA LYS A 230 6.73 -6.00 -17.72
C LYS A 230 6.69 -5.06 -16.51
N TYR A 231 6.34 -3.79 -16.68
CA TYR A 231 6.21 -2.85 -15.57
C TYR A 231 5.04 -3.17 -14.64
N VAL A 232 3.86 -3.55 -15.18
CA VAL A 232 2.70 -4.00 -14.39
C VAL A 232 3.06 -5.18 -13.46
N ARG A 233 3.88 -6.13 -13.92
CA ARG A 233 4.33 -7.29 -13.11
C ARG A 233 5.47 -6.99 -12.14
N ARG A 234 6.08 -5.79 -12.19
CA ARG A 234 7.23 -5.45 -11.33
C ARG A 234 6.85 -5.41 -9.84
N PRO A 235 5.82 -4.64 -9.39
CA PRO A 235 5.44 -4.55 -7.98
C PRO A 235 4.64 -5.74 -7.43
N ILE A 236 4.16 -6.66 -8.29
CA ILE A 236 3.29 -7.77 -7.87
C ILE A 236 4.13 -8.88 -7.22
N GLU A 237 3.87 -9.19 -5.94
CA GLU A 237 4.64 -10.19 -5.17
C GLU A 237 3.77 -11.32 -4.59
N ASP A 238 2.46 -11.27 -4.82
CA ASP A 238 1.41 -12.14 -4.28
C ASP A 238 0.77 -13.06 -5.33
N ASP A 239 0.79 -12.69 -6.61
CA ASP A 239 0.27 -13.54 -7.71
C ASP A 239 1.16 -14.77 -7.98
N GLU A 240 0.57 -15.97 -7.92
CA GLU A 240 1.29 -17.24 -8.10
C GLU A 240 1.96 -17.40 -9.48
N GLN A 241 1.41 -16.83 -10.55
CA GLN A 241 1.97 -16.93 -11.90
C GLN A 241 3.17 -15.98 -12.05
N VAL A 242 3.09 -14.78 -11.48
CA VAL A 242 4.18 -13.81 -11.41
C VAL A 242 5.31 -14.34 -10.53
N ILE A 243 5.02 -14.87 -9.34
CA ILE A 243 6.02 -15.47 -8.44
C ILE A 243 6.77 -16.61 -9.16
N ARG A 244 6.04 -17.58 -9.76
CA ARG A 244 6.65 -18.70 -10.51
C ARG A 244 7.59 -18.22 -11.62
N ASN A 245 7.18 -17.21 -12.38
CA ASN A 245 7.99 -16.67 -13.48
C ASN A 245 9.15 -15.79 -12.99
N LYS A 246 8.98 -15.02 -11.89
CA LYS A 246 10.08 -14.30 -11.21
C LYS A 246 11.15 -15.28 -10.70
N CYS A 247 10.77 -16.46 -10.19
CA CYS A 247 11.71 -17.52 -9.81
C CYS A 247 12.40 -18.20 -11.01
N LYS A 248 11.68 -18.45 -12.11
CA LYS A 248 12.20 -19.17 -13.29
C LYS A 248 13.12 -18.31 -14.20
N PHE A 249 12.79 -17.04 -14.35
CA PHE A 249 13.43 -16.12 -15.31
C PHE A 249 14.02 -14.86 -14.69
N GLY A 250 13.68 -14.52 -13.44
CA GLY A 250 14.33 -13.43 -12.72
C GLY A 250 15.72 -13.81 -12.23
N HIS A 251 16.42 -12.85 -11.60
CA HIS A 251 17.77 -13.02 -11.07
C HIS A 251 17.86 -13.96 -9.84
N ARG A 252 16.78 -14.69 -9.49
CA ARG A 252 16.72 -15.67 -8.39
C ARG A 252 16.77 -17.15 -8.86
N ARG A 253 17.31 -17.43 -10.06
CA ARG A 253 17.53 -18.82 -10.49
C ARG A 253 18.39 -19.56 -9.44
N GLY A 254 17.86 -20.65 -8.88
CA GLY A 254 18.57 -21.51 -7.92
C GLY A 254 18.03 -21.49 -6.49
N GLN A 255 17.11 -20.58 -6.12
CA GLN A 255 16.50 -20.61 -4.78
C GLN A 255 15.36 -21.64 -4.71
N THR A 256 15.71 -22.88 -4.35
CA THR A 256 14.77 -23.97 -4.05
C THR A 256 13.79 -23.54 -2.94
N ARG A 257 12.48 -23.74 -3.18
CA ARG A 257 11.41 -23.47 -2.19
C ARG A 257 11.68 -24.24 -0.88
N LYS A 258 11.91 -23.53 0.22
CA LYS A 258 11.56 -24.04 1.55
C LYS A 258 10.03 -23.96 1.70
N SER A 259 9.44 -24.99 2.32
CA SER A 259 7.99 -25.20 2.36
C SER A 259 7.27 -24.29 3.35
N LEU A 260 5.95 -24.12 3.16
CA LEU A 260 5.04 -23.31 3.96
C LEU A 260 4.73 -23.89 5.36
N ALA A 261 5.68 -24.62 5.97
CA ALA A 261 5.48 -25.32 7.24
C ALA A 261 5.99 -24.55 8.47
N ASP A 262 6.95 -23.63 8.32
CA ASP A 262 7.53 -22.85 9.44
C ASP A 262 6.66 -21.66 9.88
N ILE A 263 5.33 -21.80 9.85
CA ILE A 263 4.39 -20.84 10.46
C ILE A 263 4.11 -21.27 11.90
N ARG A 264 5.14 -21.31 12.75
CA ARG A 264 5.05 -21.45 14.21
C ARG A 264 6.41 -21.25 14.90
N PHE A 265 6.35 -20.63 16.08
CA PHE A 265 7.44 -20.35 17.03
C PHE A 265 8.37 -19.17 16.74
N ASP A 266 8.11 -18.09 17.48
CA ASP A 266 9.15 -17.45 18.30
C ASP A 266 10.08 -18.51 18.91
N GLU A 267 11.35 -18.48 18.53
CA GLU A 267 12.48 -18.54 19.46
C GLU A 267 13.80 -18.35 18.70
N ILE A 268 14.71 -17.58 19.28
CA ILE A 268 16.01 -17.28 18.69
C ILE A 268 16.90 -18.53 18.80
N LYS A 269 16.81 -19.43 17.81
CA LYS A 269 17.82 -20.48 17.63
C LYS A 269 19.12 -19.85 17.15
N LEU A 270 19.97 -19.54 18.13
CA LEU A 270 21.42 -19.38 17.97
C LEU A 270 22.01 -20.66 17.40
N VAL A 271 21.92 -20.82 16.08
CA VAL A 271 22.70 -21.83 15.35
C VAL A 271 24.14 -21.36 15.37
N GLN A 272 25.00 -22.10 16.06
CA GLN A 272 26.45 -21.93 16.00
C GLN A 272 26.91 -22.18 14.56
N ILE A 273 27.05 -21.11 13.78
CA ILE A 273 27.72 -21.16 12.48
C ILE A 273 29.21 -21.34 12.80
N LYS A 274 29.69 -22.56 12.56
CA LYS A 274 31.10 -22.91 12.54
C LYS A 274 31.84 -21.94 11.62
N GLU A 275 32.99 -21.42 12.05
CA GLU A 275 33.75 -20.39 11.33
C GLU A 275 34.21 -20.86 9.93
N GLU A 276 33.36 -20.66 8.92
CA GLU A 276 33.79 -20.63 7.53
C GLU A 276 34.28 -19.20 7.25
N ALA A 277 35.60 -19.02 7.31
CA ALA A 277 36.24 -17.75 7.00
C ALA A 277 35.86 -17.31 5.58
N VAL A 278 35.05 -16.24 5.49
CA VAL A 278 34.73 -15.59 4.23
C VAL A 278 36.04 -15.01 3.69
N CYS A 279 36.61 -15.66 2.68
CA CYS A 279 37.82 -15.19 2.02
C CYS A 279 37.52 -13.86 1.31
N PHE A 280 37.98 -12.76 1.88
CA PHE A 280 37.87 -11.43 1.32
C PHE A 280 39.03 -11.18 0.34
N ASP A 281 38.79 -10.31 -0.64
CA ASP A 281 39.87 -9.81 -1.51
C ASP A 281 40.79 -8.87 -0.71
N SER A 282 42.06 -8.75 -1.11
CA SER A 282 43.10 -8.02 -0.37
C SER A 282 42.70 -6.56 -0.09
N GLU A 283 42.06 -5.90 -1.06
CA GLU A 283 41.57 -4.52 -0.95
C GLU A 283 40.48 -4.36 0.14
N LEU A 284 39.60 -5.35 0.29
CA LEU A 284 38.55 -5.34 1.31
C LEU A 284 39.15 -5.57 2.71
N ASP A 285 40.13 -6.46 2.82
CA ASP A 285 40.86 -6.72 4.05
C ASP A 285 41.59 -5.46 4.55
N GLU A 286 42.14 -4.64 3.63
CA GLU A 286 42.70 -3.33 3.94
C GLU A 286 41.64 -2.32 4.43
N HIS A 287 40.46 -2.28 3.80
CA HIS A 287 39.36 -1.42 4.27
C HIS A 287 38.89 -1.81 5.67
N ILE A 288 38.68 -3.10 5.94
CA ILE A 288 38.22 -3.62 7.24
C ILE A 288 39.22 -3.29 8.35
N LYS A 289 40.51 -3.60 8.15
CA LYS A 289 41.58 -3.31 9.12
C LYS A 289 41.66 -1.81 9.42
N TRP A 290 41.56 -0.98 8.39
CA TRP A 290 41.55 0.48 8.54
C TRP A 290 40.33 0.97 9.33
N PHE A 291 39.11 0.48 9.06
CA PHE A 291 37.92 0.88 9.83
C PHE A 291 38.05 0.53 11.31
N GLN A 292 38.59 -0.65 11.64
CA GLN A 292 38.78 -1.08 13.03
C GLN A 292 39.81 -0.19 13.76
N GLN A 293 40.89 0.19 13.08
CA GLN A 293 41.90 1.12 13.61
C GLN A 293 41.37 2.55 13.74
N GLU A 294 40.59 3.04 12.78
CA GLU A 294 40.04 4.40 12.78
C GLU A 294 38.93 4.56 13.83
N TYR A 295 38.11 3.53 14.05
CA TYR A 295 36.98 3.57 14.98
C TYR A 295 37.42 3.82 16.44
N VAL A 296 38.59 3.32 16.83
CA VAL A 296 39.13 3.50 18.20
C VAL A 296 39.86 4.84 18.42
N LYS A 297 40.12 5.64 17.37
CA LYS A 297 40.75 6.96 17.53
C LYS A 297 39.79 7.97 18.16
N THR A 298 40.32 8.92 18.93
CA THR A 298 39.53 10.06 19.46
C THR A 298 39.12 10.99 18.31
N GLU A 299 40.10 11.54 17.60
CA GLU A 299 39.90 12.29 16.36
C GLU A 299 39.93 11.34 15.17
N LYS A 300 38.95 11.47 14.28
CA LYS A 300 38.70 10.54 13.18
C LYS A 300 38.69 11.28 11.84
N ASP A 301 39.30 10.70 10.81
CA ASP A 301 39.23 11.24 9.45
C ASP A 301 37.88 10.91 8.80
N TRP A 302 36.89 11.76 9.07
CA TRP A 302 35.55 11.64 8.50
C TRP A 302 35.53 11.66 6.96
N ARG A 303 36.52 12.27 6.29
CA ARG A 303 36.58 12.30 4.82
C ARG A 303 37.00 10.95 4.26
N GLU A 304 38.03 10.34 4.84
CA GLU A 304 38.46 8.99 4.44
C GLU A 304 37.46 7.92 4.90
N ILE A 305 36.78 8.10 6.05
CA ILE A 305 35.65 7.23 6.45
C ILE A 305 34.53 7.30 5.40
N ASP A 306 34.03 8.48 5.02
CA ASP A 306 32.97 8.63 4.02
C ASP A 306 33.33 7.99 2.67
N LYS A 307 34.56 8.20 2.21
CA LYS A 307 35.12 7.58 0.99
C LYS A 307 35.17 6.06 1.10
N ARG A 308 35.81 5.50 2.13
CA ARG A 308 35.95 4.05 2.32
C ARG A 308 34.60 3.39 2.54
N MET A 309 33.68 4.03 3.26
CA MET A 309 32.31 3.54 3.44
C MET A 309 31.63 3.47 2.09
N SER A 310 31.70 4.51 1.26
CA SER A 310 31.10 4.50 -0.08
C SER A 310 31.67 3.37 -0.97
N GLN A 311 32.99 3.16 -0.97
CA GLN A 311 33.65 2.08 -1.72
C GLN A 311 33.19 0.68 -1.29
N THR A 312 32.99 0.46 0.01
CA THR A 312 32.63 -0.85 0.58
C THR A 312 31.12 -1.11 0.66
N LEU A 313 30.28 -0.22 0.12
CA LEU A 313 28.82 -0.32 0.14
C LEU A 313 28.30 -1.64 -0.44
N GLU A 314 28.75 -2.04 -1.63
CA GLU A 314 28.26 -3.27 -2.28
C GLU A 314 28.53 -4.52 -1.46
N ILE A 315 29.65 -4.56 -0.75
CA ILE A 315 30.08 -5.69 0.07
C ILE A 315 29.17 -5.80 1.30
N ARG A 316 28.91 -4.68 1.98
CA ARG A 316 27.89 -4.62 3.05
C ARG A 316 26.51 -5.05 2.55
N ARG A 317 26.11 -4.60 1.35
CA ARG A 317 24.83 -5.00 0.74
C ARG A 317 24.77 -6.50 0.43
N LYS A 318 25.87 -7.11 -0.01
CA LYS A 318 25.99 -8.56 -0.20
C LYS A 318 25.82 -9.29 1.14
N MET A 319 26.55 -8.90 2.18
CA MET A 319 26.48 -9.52 3.53
C MET A 319 25.08 -9.44 4.17
N ILE A 320 24.45 -8.28 4.10
CA ILE A 320 23.07 -8.09 4.60
C ILE A 320 22.08 -8.89 3.74
N GLY A 321 22.29 -8.95 2.43
CA GLY A 321 21.52 -9.79 1.51
C GLY A 321 21.66 -11.30 1.76
N SER A 322 22.83 -11.76 2.20
CA SER A 322 23.11 -13.15 2.60
C SER A 322 22.67 -13.49 4.03
N ARG A 323 22.06 -12.55 4.76
CA ARG A 323 21.68 -12.71 6.18
C ARG A 323 22.87 -13.07 7.09
N THR A 324 24.05 -12.50 6.82
CA THR A 324 25.17 -12.56 7.75
C THR A 324 24.74 -11.95 9.10
N PRO A 325 25.09 -12.55 10.26
CA PRO A 325 24.68 -12.03 11.56
C PRO A 325 25.08 -10.56 11.73
N LEU A 326 24.16 -9.73 12.24
CA LEU A 326 24.37 -8.30 12.35
C LEU A 326 25.63 -7.96 13.17
N LYS A 327 25.86 -8.71 14.26
CA LYS A 327 27.03 -8.54 15.12
C LYS A 327 28.35 -8.68 14.34
N ASP A 328 28.41 -9.53 13.33
CA ASP A 328 29.62 -9.71 12.51
C ASP A 328 29.78 -8.60 11.47
N ILE A 329 28.67 -8.14 10.88
CA ILE A 329 28.67 -6.95 10.01
C ILE A 329 29.16 -5.73 10.79
N LEU A 330 28.70 -5.55 12.04
CA LEU A 330 29.10 -4.44 12.92
C LEU A 330 30.51 -4.58 13.53
N LYS A 331 31.13 -5.76 13.50
CA LYS A 331 32.58 -5.93 13.81
C LYS A 331 33.47 -5.50 12.64
N LEU A 332 33.02 -5.73 11.41
CA LEU A 332 33.76 -5.42 10.18
C LEU A 332 33.56 -3.96 9.75
N PHE A 333 32.36 -3.42 9.96
CA PHE A 333 31.98 -2.04 9.62
C PHE A 333 31.43 -1.31 10.86
N PRO A 334 32.26 -1.07 11.89
CA PRO A 334 31.82 -0.51 13.17
C PRO A 334 31.22 0.90 13.04
N PHE A 335 31.58 1.62 11.99
CA PHE A 335 31.00 2.92 11.64
C PHE A 335 29.49 2.89 11.35
N LEU A 336 28.89 1.76 10.97
CA LEU A 336 27.42 1.65 10.86
C LEU A 336 26.68 1.87 12.18
N LYS A 337 27.37 1.81 13.32
CA LYS A 337 26.80 2.18 14.63
C LYS A 337 26.59 3.70 14.73
N CYS A 338 27.39 4.50 14.04
CA CYS A 338 27.30 5.96 14.10
C CYS A 338 26.11 6.48 13.27
N PRO A 339 25.19 7.30 13.83
CA PRO A 339 24.04 7.84 13.11
C PRO A 339 24.39 8.50 11.78
N TYR A 340 25.43 9.34 11.75
CA TYR A 340 25.91 10.01 10.53
C TYR A 340 26.20 9.01 9.38
N GLN A 341 26.91 7.92 9.67
CA GLN A 341 27.25 6.91 8.66
C GLN A 341 26.06 6.02 8.30
N MET A 342 25.14 5.78 9.23
CA MET A 342 23.86 5.13 8.94
C MET A 342 22.99 5.98 8.00
N PHE A 343 22.96 7.31 8.20
CA PHE A 343 22.26 8.25 7.31
C PHE A 343 22.92 8.34 5.94
N ARG A 344 24.26 8.31 5.86
CA ARG A 344 25.00 8.21 4.59
C ARG A 344 24.68 6.91 3.86
N GLU A 345 24.71 5.77 4.56
CA GLU A 345 24.33 4.47 4.00
C GLU A 345 22.89 4.52 3.46
N PHE A 346 21.94 5.05 4.24
CA PHE A 346 20.56 5.24 3.79
C PHE A 346 20.46 6.14 2.55
N GLN A 347 21.16 7.27 2.53
CA GLN A 347 21.18 8.24 1.43
C GLN A 347 21.76 7.61 0.15
N LEU A 348 22.79 6.75 0.26
CA LEU A 348 23.32 6.00 -0.89
C LEU A 348 22.32 4.97 -1.44
N LEU A 349 21.48 4.37 -0.59
CA LEU A 349 20.48 3.38 -0.99
C LEU A 349 19.20 3.98 -1.57
N THR A 350 18.77 5.13 -1.05
CA THR A 350 17.45 5.72 -1.33
C THR A 350 17.52 7.07 -2.05
N ARG A 351 18.72 7.64 -2.21
CA ARG A 351 18.99 9.00 -2.70
C ARG A 351 18.35 10.11 -1.87
N THR A 352 17.93 9.79 -0.65
CA THR A 352 17.15 10.67 0.23
C THR A 352 17.96 11.00 1.48
N ASP A 353 18.05 12.30 1.82
CA ASP A 353 18.61 12.75 3.09
C ASP A 353 17.56 12.57 4.19
N ILE A 354 17.66 11.44 4.91
CA ILE A 354 16.69 11.09 5.95
C ILE A 354 16.65 12.09 7.09
N TYR A 355 17.80 12.64 7.52
CA TYR A 355 17.83 13.61 8.61
C TYR A 355 17.09 14.89 8.22
N LYS A 356 17.36 15.43 7.03
CA LYS A 356 16.67 16.61 6.50
C LYS A 356 15.17 16.38 6.32
N LYS A 357 14.77 15.19 5.86
CA LYS A 357 13.35 14.81 5.72
C LYS A 357 12.67 14.69 7.08
N THR A 358 13.22 13.91 8.01
CA THR A 358 12.66 13.71 9.35
C THR A 358 12.55 15.04 10.10
N ARG A 359 13.55 15.92 9.99
CA ARG A 359 13.50 17.29 10.53
C ARG A 359 12.28 18.05 10.00
N HIS A 360 12.14 18.12 8.67
CA HIS A 360 11.05 18.84 8.03
C HIS A 360 9.68 18.25 8.39
N ILE A 361 9.56 16.92 8.51
CA ILE A 361 8.33 16.25 8.94
C ILE A 361 7.94 16.68 10.35
N LEU A 362 8.86 16.57 11.32
CA LEU A 362 8.58 16.98 12.69
C LEU A 362 8.31 18.49 12.79
N GLU A 363 9.11 19.34 12.13
CA GLU A 363 8.89 20.80 12.14
C GLU A 363 7.56 21.23 11.50
N SER A 364 7.04 20.50 10.50
CA SER A 364 5.84 20.91 9.74
C SER A 364 4.54 20.27 10.23
N TYR A 365 4.60 19.06 10.82
CA TYR A 365 3.40 18.31 11.19
C TYR A 365 3.17 18.19 12.70
N SER A 366 4.15 18.47 13.57
CA SER A 366 3.99 18.24 15.02
C SER A 366 2.83 19.01 15.64
N GLU A 367 2.65 20.29 15.27
CA GLU A 367 1.51 21.10 15.75
C GLU A 367 0.19 20.44 15.35
N ASN A 368 0.00 20.21 14.04
CA ASN A 368 -1.23 19.65 13.48
C ASN A 368 -1.55 18.26 14.03
N ILE A 369 -0.53 17.41 14.25
CA ILE A 369 -0.71 16.07 14.83
C ILE A 369 -1.17 16.19 16.29
N LEU A 370 -0.48 16.98 17.11
CA LEU A 370 -0.83 17.12 18.53
C LEU A 370 -2.19 17.81 18.75
N THR A 371 -2.57 18.78 17.91
CA THR A 371 -3.88 19.44 18.01
C THR A 371 -5.02 18.57 17.48
N SER A 372 -4.80 17.78 16.43
CA SER A 372 -5.83 16.91 15.85
C SER A 372 -6.02 15.61 16.64
N PHE A 373 -4.95 15.13 17.27
CA PHE A 373 -4.94 13.91 18.06
C PHE A 373 -4.59 14.22 19.52
N SER A 374 -5.48 14.96 20.19
CA SER A 374 -5.49 15.01 21.64
C SER A 374 -5.84 13.61 22.18
N VAL A 375 -4.85 12.74 22.35
CA VAL A 375 -5.00 11.49 23.09
C VAL A 375 -5.18 11.89 24.55
N VAL A 376 -6.44 12.03 24.96
CA VAL A 376 -6.85 12.80 26.16
C VAL A 376 -6.21 12.27 27.45
N ASP A 377 -5.94 10.96 27.51
CA ASP A 377 -5.40 10.29 28.70
C ASP A 377 -4.00 9.65 28.48
N ASN A 378 -3.27 10.00 27.41
CA ASN A 378 -1.92 9.43 27.22
C ASN A 378 -0.90 10.08 28.19
N PRO A 379 -0.14 9.31 28.98
CA PRO A 379 0.83 9.85 29.95
C PRO A 379 1.85 10.83 29.35
N ILE A 380 2.28 10.61 28.10
CA ILE A 380 3.23 11.49 27.40
C ILE A 380 2.60 12.86 27.16
N ASN A 381 1.33 12.89 26.74
CA ASN A 381 0.59 14.13 26.51
C ASN A 381 0.33 14.86 27.83
N ILE A 382 -0.03 14.16 28.90
CA ILE A 382 -0.20 14.74 30.24
C ILE A 382 1.09 15.43 30.70
N VAL A 383 2.23 14.71 30.66
CA VAL A 383 3.54 15.28 31.04
C VAL A 383 3.95 16.44 30.13
N LEU A 384 3.67 16.37 28.82
CA LEU A 384 3.89 17.48 27.89
C LEU A 384 3.10 18.72 28.31
N GLN A 385 1.78 18.61 28.53
CA GLN A 385 0.92 19.73 28.91
C GLN A 385 1.30 20.32 30.27
N GLU A 386 1.78 19.50 31.22
CA GLU A 386 2.34 19.99 32.47
C GLU A 386 3.65 20.75 32.27
N LYS A 387 4.59 20.20 31.50
CA LYS A 387 5.88 20.85 31.22
C LYS A 387 5.70 22.16 30.46
N MET A 388 4.84 22.20 29.45
CA MET A 388 4.59 23.40 28.64
C MET A 388 4.09 24.60 29.47
N LYS A 389 3.41 24.40 30.61
CA LYS A 389 3.00 25.50 31.52
C LYS A 389 4.16 26.26 32.15
N HIS A 390 5.37 25.68 32.16
CA HIS A 390 6.55 26.25 32.79
C HIS A 390 7.52 26.94 31.81
N TYR A 391 7.26 26.88 30.50
CA TYR A 391 8.14 27.45 29.47
C TYR A 391 7.38 28.46 28.61
N THR A 392 7.99 29.62 28.38
CA THR A 392 7.50 30.67 27.48
C THR A 392 8.33 30.79 26.20
N ASP A 393 9.44 30.05 26.11
CA ASP A 393 10.37 30.08 24.98
C ASP A 393 9.80 29.23 23.82
N GLU A 394 9.61 29.86 22.66
CA GLU A 394 8.98 29.23 21.49
C GLU A 394 9.81 28.09 20.90
N ASP A 395 11.13 28.19 20.89
CA ASP A 395 12.02 27.14 20.36
C ASP A 395 12.03 25.92 21.31
N MET A 396 12.02 26.15 22.62
CA MET A 396 11.88 25.08 23.62
C MET A 396 10.52 24.39 23.51
N LEU A 397 9.43 25.15 23.40
CA LEU A 397 8.08 24.60 23.22
C LEU A 397 7.98 23.81 21.90
N LYS A 398 8.58 24.31 20.81
CA LYS A 398 8.67 23.61 19.53
C LYS A 398 9.44 22.29 19.64
N TYR A 399 10.59 22.28 20.33
CA TYR A 399 11.35 21.05 20.59
C TYR A 399 10.54 20.04 21.42
N MET A 400 9.81 20.49 22.44
CA MET A 400 8.93 19.62 23.24
C MET A 400 7.79 19.03 22.39
N LYS A 401 7.14 19.83 21.54
CA LYS A 401 6.12 19.34 20.60
C LYS A 401 6.70 18.32 19.60
N MET A 402 7.84 18.61 18.98
CA MET A 402 8.52 17.66 18.09
C MET A 402 8.89 16.35 18.80
N THR A 403 9.35 16.45 20.04
CA THR A 403 9.64 15.28 20.89
C THR A 403 8.35 14.50 21.17
N ALA A 404 7.27 15.14 21.61
CA ALA A 404 6.01 14.46 21.89
C ALA A 404 5.44 13.77 20.65
N THR A 405 5.44 14.44 19.49
CA THR A 405 5.04 13.84 18.22
C THR A 405 5.90 12.62 17.89
N CYS A 406 7.23 12.70 18.05
CA CYS A 406 8.12 11.56 17.85
C CYS A 406 7.78 10.36 18.73
N LEU A 407 7.25 10.55 19.95
CA LEU A 407 6.89 9.46 20.85
C LEU A 407 5.46 8.93 20.61
N LEU A 408 4.52 9.81 20.28
CA LEU A 408 3.08 9.54 20.15
C LEU A 408 2.64 9.08 18.75
N LEU A 409 3.53 9.09 17.76
CA LEU A 409 3.24 8.67 16.39
C LEU A 409 2.51 7.30 16.31
N PRO A 410 2.93 6.24 17.03
CA PRO A 410 2.21 4.96 17.03
C PRO A 410 0.78 5.05 17.57
N ASP A 411 0.56 5.78 18.66
CA ASP A 411 -0.77 5.97 19.28
C ASP A 411 -1.75 6.64 18.30
N VAL A 412 -1.27 7.66 17.57
CA VAL A 412 -2.06 8.38 16.53
C VAL A 412 -2.59 7.40 15.48
N PHE A 413 -1.71 6.56 14.93
CA PHE A 413 -2.09 5.58 13.90
C PHE A 413 -2.77 4.31 14.46
N GLY A 414 -2.72 4.07 15.77
CA GLY A 414 -3.27 2.87 16.42
C GLY A 414 -2.39 1.63 16.27
N ASP A 415 -1.09 1.83 16.08
CA ASP A 415 -0.06 0.78 16.14
C ASP A 415 0.35 0.51 17.61
N ASP A 416 1.19 -0.50 17.83
CA ASP A 416 1.78 -0.80 19.13
C ASP A 416 2.99 0.11 19.42
N PRO A 417 2.90 1.06 20.37
CA PRO A 417 4.02 1.95 20.70
C PRO A 417 5.25 1.21 21.23
N SER A 418 5.09 0.06 21.89
CA SER A 418 6.21 -0.70 22.48
C SER A 418 7.18 -1.29 21.43
N LEU A 419 6.77 -1.33 20.15
CA LEU A 419 7.62 -1.72 19.02
C LEU A 419 8.40 -0.55 18.42
N PHE A 420 8.12 0.68 18.84
CA PHE A 420 8.67 1.92 18.28
C PHE A 420 9.49 2.70 19.32
N VAL A 421 8.93 2.87 20.52
CA VAL A 421 9.48 3.63 21.65
C VAL A 421 9.23 2.86 22.95
N ILE A 422 10.28 2.71 23.76
CA ILE A 422 10.25 2.15 25.11
C ILE A 422 10.74 3.24 26.07
N MET A 423 9.87 3.69 26.97
CA MET A 423 10.16 4.81 27.88
C MET A 423 10.55 4.32 29.27
N ASN A 424 11.72 4.72 29.76
CA ASN A 424 12.22 4.40 31.11
C ASN A 424 12.26 2.90 31.48
N GLU A 425 12.11 1.99 30.51
CA GLU A 425 12.03 0.54 30.69
C GLU A 425 13.16 -0.20 29.92
N GLN A 426 13.34 -1.49 30.19
CA GLN A 426 14.34 -2.31 29.51
C GLN A 426 13.85 -2.81 28.15
N VAL A 427 14.68 -2.63 27.12
CA VAL A 427 14.37 -3.09 25.75
C VAL A 427 14.40 -4.62 25.64
N GLN A 428 13.25 -5.21 25.32
CA GLN A 428 13.08 -6.67 25.10
C GLN A 428 12.83 -7.05 23.63
N VAL A 429 12.60 -6.08 22.74
CA VAL A 429 12.30 -6.32 21.32
C VAL A 429 13.58 -6.51 20.49
N SER A 430 13.48 -7.31 19.42
CA SER A 430 14.60 -7.61 18.52
C SER A 430 14.72 -6.66 17.32
N THR A 431 13.61 -6.02 16.93
CA THR A 431 13.57 -5.00 15.87
C THR A 431 14.16 -3.66 16.32
N PRO A 432 14.51 -2.74 15.39
CA PRO A 432 14.85 -1.38 15.73
C PRO A 432 13.78 -0.74 16.63
N VAL A 433 14.21 -0.14 17.72
CA VAL A 433 13.35 0.55 18.70
C VAL A 433 14.12 1.68 19.39
N LEU A 434 13.44 2.72 19.83
CA LEU A 434 14.04 3.80 20.63
C LEU A 434 13.83 3.54 22.12
N GLU A 435 14.90 3.45 22.89
CA GLU A 435 14.87 3.68 24.34
C GLU A 435 14.88 5.19 24.57
N VAL A 436 13.94 5.70 25.38
CA VAL A 436 13.86 7.12 25.74
C VAL A 436 13.81 7.27 27.26
N LYS A 437 14.71 8.08 27.81
CA LYS A 437 14.79 8.37 29.25
C LYS A 437 14.50 9.84 29.51
N ASN A 438 13.73 10.11 30.57
CA ASN A 438 13.38 11.46 31.01
C ASN A 438 12.86 12.39 29.88
N PRO A 439 11.85 11.96 29.09
CA PRO A 439 11.31 12.80 28.02
C PRO A 439 10.91 14.18 28.56
N PHE A 440 11.12 15.22 27.75
CA PHE A 440 10.87 16.63 28.08
C PHE A 440 11.76 17.26 29.18
N ASN A 441 12.74 16.54 29.74
CA ASN A 441 13.77 17.14 30.59
C ASN A 441 15.07 17.38 29.80
N MET A 442 15.27 18.59 29.31
CA MET A 442 16.32 18.92 28.34
C MET A 442 17.76 18.69 28.85
N GLU A 443 17.98 18.64 30.15
CA GLU A 443 19.31 18.38 30.74
C GLU A 443 19.67 16.89 30.78
N VAL A 444 18.68 15.99 30.80
CA VAL A 444 18.85 14.54 31.03
C VAL A 444 17.98 13.66 30.13
N CYS A 445 17.39 14.23 29.08
CA CYS A 445 16.64 13.50 28.06
C CYS A 445 17.65 12.70 27.23
N GLU A 446 17.53 11.38 27.24
CA GLU A 446 18.40 10.50 26.47
C GLU A 446 17.60 9.67 25.49
N PHE A 447 18.00 9.71 24.23
CA PHE A 447 17.55 8.78 23.21
C PHE A 447 18.65 7.74 22.94
N SER A 448 18.27 6.48 22.76
CA SER A 448 19.18 5.42 22.33
C SER A 448 18.47 4.48 21.37
N LEU A 449 19.08 4.24 20.21
CA LEU A 449 18.60 3.25 19.26
C LEU A 449 19.08 1.86 19.69
N TYR A 450 18.13 0.93 19.83
CA TYR A 450 18.39 -0.48 20.10
C TYR A 450 18.08 -1.33 18.87
N LEU A 451 18.81 -2.44 18.73
CA LEU A 451 18.64 -3.42 17.67
C LEU A 451 19.16 -4.78 18.14
N GLU A 452 18.44 -5.88 17.87
CA GLU A 452 18.71 -7.23 18.40
C GLU A 452 18.85 -7.26 19.95
N ARG A 453 18.08 -6.41 20.65
CA ARG A 453 18.14 -6.16 22.12
C ARG A 453 19.44 -5.52 22.62
N GLU A 454 20.37 -5.14 21.74
CA GLU A 454 21.60 -4.43 22.10
C GLU A 454 21.50 -2.94 21.74
N ARG A 455 22.12 -2.08 22.54
CA ARG A 455 22.21 -0.65 22.25
C ARG A 455 23.14 -0.44 21.06
N LEU A 456 22.60 0.05 19.95
CA LEU A 456 23.37 0.32 18.74
C LEU A 456 24.13 1.65 18.84
N THR A 457 23.44 2.71 19.30
CA THR A 457 24.02 4.03 19.55
C THR A 457 23.13 4.87 20.47
N LYS A 458 23.76 5.79 21.24
CA LYS A 458 23.08 6.97 21.78
C LYS A 458 22.85 7.97 20.64
N VAL A 459 21.82 8.81 20.75
CA VAL A 459 21.54 9.93 19.83
C VAL A 459 21.09 11.14 20.64
N ASP A 460 21.39 12.34 20.14
CA ASP A 460 21.34 13.55 20.96
C ASP A 460 19.95 14.23 20.99
N ASP A 461 19.10 13.96 19.99
CA ASP A 461 17.81 14.62 19.81
C ASP A 461 16.76 13.72 19.13
N CYS A 462 15.48 14.11 19.22
CA CYS A 462 14.35 13.36 18.69
C CYS A 462 14.34 13.23 17.15
N VAL A 463 14.90 14.20 16.42
CA VAL A 463 15.02 14.14 14.96
C VAL A 463 16.06 13.09 14.57
N THR A 464 17.24 13.12 15.21
CA THR A 464 18.28 12.11 15.03
C THR A 464 17.78 10.72 15.46
N ALA A 465 17.01 10.63 16.53
CA ALA A 465 16.40 9.37 16.99
C ALA A 465 15.44 8.78 15.95
N LEU A 466 14.44 9.55 15.51
CA LEU A 466 13.46 9.10 14.53
C LEU A 466 14.11 8.76 13.18
N ALA A 467 15.07 9.57 12.74
CA ALA A 467 15.84 9.30 11.52
C ALA A 467 16.67 8.01 11.66
N ALA A 468 17.28 7.75 12.83
CA ALA A 468 18.07 6.53 13.07
C ALA A 468 17.19 5.27 13.15
N LEU A 469 16.01 5.37 13.76
CA LEU A 469 15.04 4.29 13.81
C LEU A 469 14.62 3.86 12.40
N VAL A 470 14.16 4.82 11.57
CA VAL A 470 13.75 4.52 10.20
C VAL A 470 14.95 4.09 9.35
N ALA A 471 16.10 4.76 9.47
CA ALA A 471 17.32 4.35 8.75
C ALA A 471 17.71 2.91 9.05
N ALA A 472 17.62 2.45 10.31
CA ALA A 472 17.99 1.08 10.70
C ALA A 472 17.16 0.01 10.00
N PHE A 473 15.83 0.18 9.87
CA PHE A 473 14.97 -0.75 9.14
C PHE A 473 15.44 -0.93 7.68
N HIS A 474 15.73 0.17 6.98
CA HIS A 474 16.20 0.11 5.58
C HIS A 474 17.67 -0.35 5.44
N VAL A 475 18.56 0.19 6.27
CA VAL A 475 20.02 -0.06 6.23
C VAL A 475 20.32 -1.51 6.58
N PHE A 476 19.62 -2.12 7.54
CA PHE A 476 19.83 -3.53 7.90
C PHE A 476 18.82 -4.48 7.24
N ARG A 477 17.90 -3.97 6.40
CA ARG A 477 16.82 -4.73 5.73
C ARG A 477 15.97 -5.55 6.69
N ILE A 478 15.57 -4.92 7.78
CA ILE A 478 14.71 -5.54 8.79
C ILE A 478 13.26 -5.29 8.37
N GLU A 479 12.44 -6.33 8.44
CA GLU A 479 11.01 -6.22 8.13
C GLU A 479 10.29 -5.49 9.26
N CYS A 480 9.54 -4.43 8.93
CA CYS A 480 8.74 -3.72 9.91
C CYS A 480 7.64 -4.64 10.47
N PRO A 481 7.48 -4.76 11.80
CA PRO A 481 6.36 -5.50 12.39
C PRO A 481 5.02 -5.00 11.85
N ARG A 482 4.08 -5.92 11.58
CA ARG A 482 2.73 -5.56 11.11
C ARG A 482 1.97 -4.66 12.08
N ARG A 483 2.25 -4.80 13.39
CA ARG A 483 1.71 -4.00 14.49
C ARG A 483 2.34 -2.60 14.61
N LEU A 484 3.21 -2.22 13.66
CA LEU A 484 3.84 -0.91 13.53
C LEU A 484 3.66 -0.33 12.10
N SER A 485 2.82 -0.98 11.30
CA SER A 485 2.84 -0.78 9.85
C SER A 485 2.26 0.55 9.40
N GLN A 486 1.26 1.11 10.09
CA GLN A 486 0.63 2.36 9.67
C GLN A 486 1.56 3.55 9.90
N THR A 487 2.20 3.60 11.07
CA THR A 487 3.17 4.60 11.49
C THR A 487 4.40 4.59 10.60
N PHE A 488 4.91 3.40 10.31
CA PHE A 488 6.08 3.25 9.44
C PHE A 488 5.75 3.63 8.00
N ASN A 489 4.61 3.20 7.46
CA ASN A 489 4.14 3.61 6.13
C ASN A 489 3.97 5.13 6.01
N PHE A 490 3.43 5.79 7.06
CA PHE A 490 3.29 7.25 7.11
C PHE A 490 4.66 7.96 7.02
N LEU A 491 5.63 7.50 7.81
CA LEU A 491 6.99 8.03 7.81
C LEU A 491 7.70 7.78 6.47
N GLU A 492 7.66 6.56 5.94
CA GLU A 492 8.21 6.25 4.61
C GLU A 492 7.60 7.13 3.51
N THR A 493 6.27 7.29 3.52
CA THR A 493 5.53 8.11 2.54
C THR A 493 6.07 9.54 2.51
N LEU A 494 6.21 10.17 3.68
CA LEU A 494 6.73 11.54 3.81
C LEU A 494 8.25 11.65 3.57
N ILE A 495 9.04 10.65 3.93
CA ILE A 495 10.50 10.65 3.72
C ILE A 495 10.81 10.54 2.22
N PHE A 496 10.10 9.68 1.49
CA PHE A 496 10.36 9.40 0.07
C PHE A 496 9.57 10.28 -0.92
N ASP A 497 8.86 11.31 -0.45
CA ASP A 497 7.95 12.15 -1.26
C ASP A 497 6.90 11.35 -2.07
N MET A 498 6.55 10.16 -1.56
CA MET A 498 5.45 9.37 -2.12
C MET A 498 4.13 10.06 -1.72
N HIS A 499 3.10 9.94 -2.55
CA HIS A 499 1.92 10.80 -2.49
C HIS A 499 1.29 10.98 -1.09
N SER A 500 0.90 12.22 -0.77
CA SER A 500 0.21 12.74 0.42
C SER A 500 -0.22 11.70 1.48
N PRO A 501 0.21 11.84 2.76
CA PRO A 501 -0.12 10.90 3.81
C PRO A 501 -1.63 10.77 4.03
N TYR A 502 -2.08 9.54 4.28
CA TYR A 502 -3.43 9.28 4.79
C TYR A 502 -3.41 9.39 6.32
N PHE A 503 -4.15 10.37 6.85
CA PHE A 503 -4.45 10.47 8.28
C PHE A 503 -5.78 9.76 8.56
N PRO A 504 -5.83 8.76 9.47
CA PRO A 504 -7.10 8.19 9.92
C PRO A 504 -7.95 9.26 10.59
N SER A 505 -9.22 9.41 10.19
CA SER A 505 -10.11 10.37 10.83
C SER A 505 -10.64 9.81 12.15
N LEU A 506 -10.67 10.62 13.22
CA LEU A 506 -11.18 10.18 14.54
C LEU A 506 -12.59 9.58 14.48
N LYS A 507 -13.43 10.03 13.54
CA LYS A 507 -14.81 9.56 13.32
C LYS A 507 -14.90 8.11 12.84
N GLU A 508 -13.83 7.52 12.32
CA GLU A 508 -13.80 6.09 11.98
C GLU A 508 -13.56 5.21 13.22
N LYS A 509 -12.86 5.71 14.26
CA LYS A 509 -12.59 4.98 15.50
C LYS A 509 -13.78 4.97 16.48
N GLU A 510 -14.59 6.04 16.53
CA GLU A 510 -15.82 6.07 17.35
C GLU A 510 -16.86 5.02 16.93
N ASN A 511 -16.82 4.56 15.68
CA ASN A 511 -17.77 3.57 15.14
C ASN A 511 -17.31 2.11 15.27
N GLU A 512 -16.05 1.84 15.64
CA GLU A 512 -15.55 0.48 15.89
C GLU A 512 -15.47 0.14 17.40
N VAL A 513 -15.35 1.13 18.27
CA VAL A 513 -15.49 0.93 19.73
C VAL A 513 -16.98 0.91 20.09
N GLY A 514 -17.58 -0.28 20.02
CA GLY A 514 -18.96 -0.50 20.44
C GLY A 514 -19.15 -0.24 21.94
N PHE A 515 -19.51 0.99 22.30
CA PHE A 515 -19.91 1.38 23.65
C PHE A 515 -21.13 0.56 24.09
N GLN A 516 -20.88 -0.47 24.90
CA GLN A 516 -21.91 -1.02 25.77
C GLN A 516 -22.20 0.00 26.87
N HIS A 517 -23.26 0.79 26.70
CA HIS A 517 -23.83 1.54 27.81
C HIS A 517 -24.22 0.58 28.95
N PRO A 518 -23.82 0.84 30.20
CA PRO A 518 -24.34 0.12 31.35
C PRO A 518 -25.86 0.33 31.46
N LEU A 519 -26.58 -0.74 31.78
CA LEU A 519 -28.01 -0.69 32.07
C LEU A 519 -28.25 -0.10 33.46
N THR A 520 -28.54 1.19 33.58
CA THR A 520 -29.45 1.74 34.61
C THR A 520 -30.03 3.07 34.15
#